data_AF-A0A924H348-F1
#
_entry.id   AF-A0A924H348-F1
#
_cell.length_a   1.000
_cell.length_b   1.000
_cell.length_c   1.000
_cell.angle_alpha   90.00
_cell.angle_beta   90.00
_cell.angle_gamma   90.00
#
_symmetry.space_group_name_H-M   'P 1'
#
loop_
_entity.id
_entity.type
_entity.pdbx_description
1 polymer ?
#
loop_
_entity_poly.entity_id
_entity_poly.type
_entity_poly.pdbx_seq_one_letter_code
_entity_poly.pdbx_strand_id
1 'polypeptide(L)'
;GFPTDKALKMAERLGLSKQVDQMMDLSWTAPDAPERTLEKTQPPTPNRKPVVDSLWQAMAASMSDSVVGVRNYDYLVDRYQTHPLNQYQCMLVRHRITQQARGVFVMHDRGEEGGIELLDLVGPPSHWPNLIRAARGQLALLGRKRVYLWTTRSHAAMLSGTSPAVREMELMVPANVWTPGPSADELQGKWWLTGGDTDFR
;
A
#
# COMPACT_ATOMS: atom_id res chain seq x y z
N GLY A 1 -4.30 -13.29 8.88
CA GLY A 1 -4.78 -12.02 9.48
C GLY A 1 -3.73 -11.49 10.44
N PHE A 2 -3.77 -10.20 10.74
CA PHE A 2 -2.83 -9.58 11.70
C PHE A 2 -3.36 -9.73 13.12
N PRO A 3 -2.66 -10.42 14.02
CA PRO A 3 -3.10 -10.57 15.41
C PRO A 3 -3.01 -9.25 16.16
N THR A 4 -3.88 -9.08 17.15
CA THR A 4 -3.68 -8.08 18.20
C THR A 4 -2.48 -8.44 19.06
N ASP A 5 -1.94 -7.48 19.80
CA ASP A 5 -0.82 -7.69 20.75
C ASP A 5 -1.11 -8.86 21.72
N LYS A 6 -2.32 -8.91 22.28
CA LYS A 6 -2.72 -9.99 23.20
C LYS A 6 -2.70 -11.37 22.53
N ALA A 7 -3.21 -11.47 21.30
CA ALA A 7 -3.22 -12.73 20.56
C ALA A 7 -1.80 -13.16 20.18
N LEU A 8 -0.94 -12.21 19.79
CA LEU A 8 0.44 -12.50 19.44
C LEU A 8 1.25 -12.99 20.65
N LYS A 9 1.14 -12.33 21.80
CA LYS A 9 1.80 -12.76 23.05
C LYS A 9 1.45 -14.18 23.47
N MET A 10 0.21 -14.61 23.21
CA MET A 10 -0.19 -16.00 23.45
C MET A 10 0.53 -16.96 22.50
N ALA A 11 0.61 -16.63 21.20
CA ALA A 11 1.32 -17.45 20.21
C ALA A 11 2.83 -17.51 20.48
N GLU A 12 3.44 -16.41 20.93
CA GLU A 12 4.85 -16.35 21.34
C GLU A 12 5.14 -17.27 22.52
N ARG A 13 4.28 -17.27 23.54
CA ARG A 13 4.40 -18.18 24.69
C ARG A 13 4.29 -19.65 24.31
N LEU A 14 3.57 -19.95 23.24
CA LEU A 14 3.43 -21.30 22.68
C LEU A 14 4.56 -21.66 21.71
N GLY A 15 5.50 -20.75 21.42
CA GLY A 15 6.58 -20.98 20.47
C GLY A 15 6.11 -21.09 19.02
N LEU A 16 4.96 -20.49 18.68
CA LEU A 16 4.34 -20.60 17.35
C LEU A 16 4.72 -19.44 16.42
N SER A 17 4.81 -18.24 16.99
CA SER A 17 5.09 -17.01 16.25
C SER A 17 6.05 -16.10 17.01
N LYS A 18 6.67 -15.15 16.30
CA LYS A 18 7.41 -14.02 16.89
C LYS A 18 7.02 -12.73 16.18
N GLN A 19 6.91 -11.62 16.93
CA GLN A 19 6.68 -10.31 16.31
C GLN A 19 7.88 -9.91 15.44
N VAL A 20 7.62 -9.48 14.20
CA VAL A 20 8.64 -8.97 13.27
C VAL A 20 8.36 -7.57 12.74
N ASP A 21 7.13 -7.07 12.92
CA ASP A 21 6.74 -5.71 12.58
C ASP A 21 5.40 -5.32 13.23
N GLN A 22 4.88 -4.15 12.89
CA GLN A 22 3.57 -3.64 13.28
C GLN A 22 2.97 -2.82 12.14
N MET A 23 1.64 -2.85 12.00
CA MET A 23 0.94 -1.99 11.04
C MET A 23 0.77 -0.57 11.57
N MET A 24 0.84 0.39 10.65
CA MET A 24 0.70 1.82 10.86
C MET A 24 -0.40 2.34 9.94
N ASP A 25 -1.18 3.31 10.42
CA ASP A 25 -2.12 4.10 9.63
C ASP A 25 -1.44 5.42 9.25
N LEU A 26 -1.16 5.58 7.96
CA LEU A 26 -0.67 6.83 7.38
C LEU A 26 -1.85 7.50 6.68
N SER A 27 -2.15 8.74 7.04
CA SER A 27 -3.29 9.46 6.47
C SER A 27 -2.94 10.87 6.02
N TRP A 28 -3.65 11.31 4.98
CA TRP A 28 -3.51 12.62 4.38
C TRP A 28 -4.87 13.25 4.17
N THR A 29 -4.94 14.56 4.36
CA THR A 29 -6.11 15.38 4.03
C THR A 29 -5.97 15.99 2.64
N ALA A 30 -7.09 16.52 2.14
CA ALA A 30 -7.06 17.37 0.95
C ALA A 30 -6.10 18.56 1.20
N PRO A 31 -5.32 18.98 0.19
CA PRO A 31 -4.51 20.18 0.32
C PRO A 31 -5.40 21.41 0.48
N ASP A 32 -4.94 22.40 1.26
CA ASP A 32 -5.69 23.64 1.51
C ASP A 32 -5.93 24.46 0.23
N ALA A 33 -5.08 24.27 -0.78
CA ALA A 33 -5.23 24.83 -2.11
C ALA A 33 -5.09 23.73 -3.17
N PRO A 34 -5.74 23.86 -4.35
CA PRO A 34 -5.59 22.90 -5.44
C PRO A 34 -4.13 22.76 -5.85
N GLU A 35 -3.53 21.60 -5.57
CA GLU A 35 -2.15 21.32 -6.00
C GLU A 35 -2.12 21.24 -7.53
N ARG A 36 -1.34 22.12 -8.16
CA ARG A 36 -1.03 22.03 -9.60
C ARG A 36 -0.21 20.78 -9.83
N THR A 37 -0.88 19.67 -10.10
CA THR A 37 -0.24 18.38 -10.35
C THR A 37 0.10 18.22 -11.83
N LEU A 38 1.36 17.91 -12.11
CA LEU A 38 1.79 17.42 -13.42
C LEU A 38 1.47 15.94 -13.62
N GLU A 39 0.74 15.31 -12.70
CA GLU A 39 0.33 13.91 -12.83
C GLU A 39 -1.07 13.79 -13.43
N LYS A 40 -1.20 12.81 -14.33
CA LYS A 40 -2.47 12.33 -14.88
C LYS A 40 -2.71 10.93 -14.35
N THR A 41 -3.92 10.69 -13.86
CA THR A 41 -4.38 9.36 -13.45
C THR A 41 -5.33 8.79 -14.49
N GLN A 42 -5.28 7.48 -14.69
CA GLN A 42 -6.26 6.73 -15.46
C GLN A 42 -6.21 5.25 -15.09
N PRO A 43 -7.31 4.50 -15.28
CA PRO A 43 -7.24 3.05 -15.15
C PRO A 43 -6.21 2.43 -16.10
N PRO A 44 -5.40 1.45 -15.65
CA PRO A 44 -4.57 0.66 -16.54
C PRO A 44 -5.45 -0.28 -17.37
N THR A 45 -5.24 -0.29 -18.67
CA THR A 45 -5.89 -1.19 -19.63
C THR A 45 -4.96 -2.34 -20.01
N PRO A 46 -5.43 -3.46 -20.62
CA PRO A 46 -4.57 -4.60 -20.96
C PRO A 46 -3.34 -4.26 -21.81
N ASN A 47 -3.45 -3.30 -22.73
CA ASN A 47 -2.30 -2.79 -23.50
C ASN A 47 -1.22 -2.06 -22.67
N ARG A 48 -1.48 -1.78 -21.39
CA ARG A 48 -0.52 -1.21 -20.43
C ARG A 48 0.14 -2.27 -19.55
N LYS A 49 -0.16 -3.56 -19.72
CA LYS A 49 0.50 -4.65 -19.00
C LYS A 49 2.03 -4.53 -18.97
N PRO A 50 2.74 -4.32 -20.11
CA PRO A 50 4.20 -4.18 -20.08
C PRO A 50 4.70 -3.00 -19.22
N VAL A 51 3.92 -1.90 -19.18
CA VAL A 51 4.26 -0.72 -18.37
C VAL A 51 4.11 -1.02 -16.89
N VAL A 52 3.02 -1.67 -16.48
CA VAL A 52 2.78 -2.05 -15.09
C VAL A 52 3.79 -3.11 -14.63
N ASP A 53 4.09 -4.09 -15.48
CA ASP A 53 5.09 -5.11 -15.18
C ASP A 53 6.48 -4.49 -15.01
N SER A 54 6.85 -3.50 -15.83
CA SER A 54 8.11 -2.76 -15.69
C SER A 54 8.16 -1.91 -14.40
N LEU A 55 7.05 -1.27 -14.01
CA LEU A 55 6.94 -0.56 -12.72
C LEU A 55 7.11 -1.51 -11.53
N TRP A 56 6.51 -2.70 -11.60
CA TRP A 56 6.68 -3.75 -10.60
C TRP A 56 8.14 -4.21 -10.51
N GLN A 57 8.81 -4.49 -11.64
CA GLN A 57 10.22 -4.89 -11.62
C GLN A 57 11.12 -3.79 -11.04
N ALA A 58 10.86 -2.51 -11.36
CA ALA A 58 11.58 -1.39 -10.79
C ALA A 58 11.35 -1.25 -9.27
N MET A 59 10.13 -1.50 -8.79
CA MET A 59 9.80 -1.55 -7.37
C MET A 59 10.58 -2.67 -6.67
N ALA A 60 10.51 -3.89 -7.19
CA ALA A 60 11.20 -5.05 -6.63
C ALA A 60 12.71 -4.82 -6.55
N ALA A 61 13.31 -4.26 -7.61
CA ALA A 61 14.73 -3.92 -7.63
C ALA A 61 15.10 -2.81 -6.62
N SER A 62 14.21 -1.83 -6.42
CA SER A 62 14.44 -0.73 -5.45
C SER A 62 14.21 -1.14 -3.99
N MET A 63 13.60 -2.31 -3.76
CA MET A 63 13.25 -2.84 -2.45
C MET A 63 13.93 -4.19 -2.21
N SER A 64 15.17 -4.35 -2.69
CA SER A 64 15.95 -5.59 -2.60
C SER A 64 16.19 -6.07 -1.17
N ASP A 65 16.18 -5.15 -0.21
CA ASP A 65 16.32 -5.43 1.22
C ASP A 65 14.98 -5.70 1.92
N SER A 66 13.87 -5.77 1.17
CA SER A 66 12.52 -5.99 1.69
C SER A 66 11.90 -7.25 1.08
N VAL A 67 10.98 -7.87 1.81
CA VAL A 67 10.10 -8.92 1.29
C VAL A 67 8.86 -8.26 0.71
N VAL A 68 8.75 -8.33 -0.61
CA VAL A 68 7.70 -7.68 -1.40
C VAL A 68 6.98 -8.73 -2.24
N GLY A 69 5.70 -8.96 -1.98
CA GLY A 69 4.86 -9.84 -2.81
C GLY A 69 4.72 -9.33 -4.25
N VAL A 70 4.49 -10.24 -5.21
CA VAL A 70 4.32 -9.92 -6.63
C VAL A 70 3.17 -8.94 -6.84
N ARG A 71 3.42 -7.85 -7.57
CA ARG A 71 2.43 -6.80 -7.91
C ARG A 71 2.44 -6.43 -9.39
N ASN A 72 2.59 -7.43 -10.26
CA ASN A 72 2.52 -7.25 -11.71
C ASN A 72 1.08 -6.97 -12.18
N TYR A 73 0.89 -6.73 -13.47
CA TYR A 73 -0.43 -6.43 -14.03
C TYR A 73 -1.46 -7.52 -13.73
N ASP A 74 -1.08 -8.79 -13.89
CA ASP A 74 -2.02 -9.92 -13.75
C ASP A 74 -2.49 -10.02 -12.30
N TYR A 75 -1.57 -9.85 -11.33
CA TYR A 75 -1.93 -9.74 -9.92
C TYR A 75 -2.94 -8.62 -9.66
N LEU A 76 -2.74 -7.43 -10.24
CA LEU A 76 -3.68 -6.31 -10.05
C LEU A 76 -5.06 -6.60 -10.64
N VAL A 77 -5.11 -7.28 -11.79
CA VAL A 77 -6.38 -7.71 -12.40
C VAL A 77 -7.07 -8.69 -11.46
N ASP A 78 -6.40 -9.80 -11.14
CA ASP A 78 -6.97 -10.90 -10.38
C ASP A 78 -7.42 -10.47 -8.99
N ARG A 79 -6.58 -9.68 -8.30
CA ARG A 79 -6.83 -9.24 -6.92
C ARG A 79 -7.84 -8.11 -6.83
N TYR A 80 -7.78 -7.13 -7.74
CA TYR A 80 -8.52 -5.89 -7.56
C TYR A 80 -9.59 -5.65 -8.63
N GLN A 81 -9.27 -5.82 -9.92
CA GLN A 81 -10.20 -5.46 -10.99
C GLN A 81 -11.33 -6.48 -11.18
N THR A 82 -11.05 -7.75 -10.92
CA THR A 82 -12.04 -8.84 -11.02
C THR A 82 -12.58 -9.27 -9.65
N HIS A 83 -12.39 -8.43 -8.61
CA HIS A 83 -12.83 -8.78 -7.27
C HIS A 83 -14.37 -8.90 -7.22
N PRO A 84 -14.93 -10.02 -6.70
CA PRO A 84 -16.36 -10.31 -6.84
C PRO A 84 -17.27 -9.39 -6.02
N LEU A 85 -16.77 -8.86 -4.90
CA LEU A 85 -17.59 -8.14 -3.91
C LEU A 85 -17.27 -6.65 -3.77
N ASN A 86 -16.05 -6.23 -4.11
CA ASN A 86 -15.53 -4.91 -3.79
C ASN A 86 -15.17 -4.20 -5.08
N GLN A 87 -15.48 -2.91 -5.18
CA GLN A 87 -15.22 -2.10 -6.37
C GLN A 87 -13.90 -1.34 -6.23
N TYR A 88 -12.79 -2.06 -6.38
CA TYR A 88 -11.46 -1.45 -6.34
C TYR A 88 -11.15 -0.67 -7.61
N GLN A 89 -10.46 0.45 -7.44
CA GLN A 89 -9.98 1.28 -8.55
C GLN A 89 -8.46 1.25 -8.60
N CYS A 90 -7.93 0.69 -9.69
CA CYS A 90 -6.51 0.79 -10.01
C CYS A 90 -6.27 2.04 -10.84
N MET A 91 -5.31 2.88 -10.44
CA MET A 91 -5.02 4.16 -11.11
C MET A 91 -3.55 4.23 -11.50
N LEU A 92 -3.26 4.11 -12.80
CA LEU A 92 -1.95 4.37 -13.37
C LEU A 92 -1.68 5.87 -13.38
N VAL A 93 -0.58 6.26 -12.76
CA VAL A 93 -0.10 7.64 -12.67
C VAL A 93 1.00 7.86 -13.69
N ARG A 94 0.83 8.90 -14.51
CA ARG A 94 1.83 9.32 -15.49
C ARG A 94 2.05 10.82 -15.44
N HIS A 95 3.27 11.22 -15.73
CA HIS A 95 3.59 12.63 -15.92
C HIS A 95 2.90 13.16 -17.20
N ARG A 96 2.20 14.30 -17.12
CA ARG A 96 1.35 14.86 -18.19
C ARG A 96 2.11 15.24 -19.45
N ILE A 97 3.34 15.74 -19.30
CA ILE A 97 4.13 16.25 -20.43
C ILE A 97 4.96 15.12 -21.04
N THR A 98 5.78 14.46 -20.21
CA THR A 98 6.70 13.41 -20.68
C THR A 98 6.03 12.06 -20.90
N GLN A 99 4.78 11.88 -20.45
CA GLN A 99 4.05 10.60 -20.45
C GLN A 99 4.74 9.47 -19.68
N GLN A 100 5.81 9.77 -18.93
CA GLN A 100 6.53 8.79 -18.13
C GLN A 100 5.61 8.21 -17.06
N ALA A 101 5.55 6.88 -16.97
CA ALA A 101 4.82 6.18 -15.92
C ALA A 101 5.55 6.32 -14.58
N ARG A 102 4.80 6.67 -13.54
CA ARG A 102 5.31 6.83 -12.16
C ARG A 102 5.00 5.62 -11.29
N GLY A 103 3.84 5.02 -11.50
CA GLY A 103 3.36 3.90 -10.70
C GLY A 103 1.87 3.70 -10.84
N VAL A 104 1.33 2.72 -10.13
CA VAL A 104 -0.10 2.47 -9.96
C VAL A 104 -0.40 2.58 -8.47
N PHE A 105 -1.47 3.28 -8.11
CA PHE A 105 -2.06 3.11 -6.78
C PHE A 105 -3.39 2.39 -6.91
N VAL A 106 -3.73 1.59 -5.91
CA VAL A 106 -5.03 0.93 -5.80
C VAL A 106 -5.81 1.57 -4.67
N MET A 107 -7.07 1.88 -4.92
CA MET A 107 -7.93 2.51 -3.92
C MET A 107 -9.31 1.86 -3.79
N HIS A 108 -9.89 2.01 -2.60
CA HIS A 108 -11.29 1.72 -2.30
C HIS A 108 -11.92 2.95 -1.68
N ASP A 109 -12.98 3.47 -2.29
CA ASP A 109 -13.79 4.54 -1.69
C ASP A 109 -14.70 3.94 -0.62
N ARG A 110 -14.49 4.32 0.64
CA ARG A 110 -15.25 3.86 1.81
C ARG A 110 -16.37 4.84 2.18
N GLY A 111 -16.71 5.79 1.31
CA GLY A 111 -17.75 6.79 1.54
C GLY A 111 -17.26 8.00 2.33
N GLU A 112 -18.19 8.88 2.72
CA GLU A 112 -17.85 10.19 3.29
C GLU A 112 -17.09 10.10 4.61
N GLU A 113 -17.51 9.23 5.52
CA GLU A 113 -16.88 9.04 6.83
C GLU A 113 -15.61 8.17 6.75
N GLY A 114 -15.63 7.13 5.90
CA GLY A 114 -14.51 6.21 5.75
C GLY A 114 -13.33 6.78 4.94
N GLY A 115 -13.61 7.70 4.01
CA GLY A 115 -12.63 8.28 3.11
C GLY A 115 -12.14 7.29 2.04
N ILE A 116 -10.98 7.59 1.45
CA ILE A 116 -10.34 6.72 0.45
C ILE A 116 -9.27 5.87 1.12
N GLU A 117 -9.39 4.55 1.02
CA GLU A 117 -8.35 3.62 1.43
C GLU A 117 -7.43 3.31 0.26
N LEU A 118 -6.13 3.50 0.43
CA LEU A 118 -5.10 2.98 -0.47
C LEU A 118 -4.75 1.56 -0.05
N LEU A 119 -4.85 0.64 -1.00
CA LEU A 119 -4.61 -0.79 -0.77
C LEU A 119 -3.27 -1.24 -1.31
N ASP A 120 -2.71 -0.51 -2.29
CA ASP A 120 -1.38 -0.80 -2.80
C ASP A 120 -0.75 0.42 -3.49
N LEU A 121 0.58 0.42 -3.52
CA LEU A 121 1.43 1.34 -4.26
C LEU A 121 2.43 0.52 -5.06
N VAL A 122 2.24 0.47 -6.39
CA VAL A 122 3.11 -0.26 -7.32
C VAL A 122 3.97 0.72 -8.08
N GLY A 123 5.29 0.55 -7.99
CA GLY A 123 6.28 1.41 -8.62
C GLY A 123 7.44 1.72 -7.68
N PRO A 124 8.56 2.24 -8.20
CA PRO A 124 9.73 2.51 -7.37
C PRO A 124 9.38 3.50 -6.24
N PRO A 125 9.87 3.30 -5.00
CA PRO A 125 9.55 4.19 -3.87
C PRO A 125 9.87 5.67 -4.12
N SER A 126 10.85 5.96 -4.98
CA SER A 126 11.17 7.34 -5.42
C SER A 126 10.00 8.08 -6.10
N HIS A 127 8.98 7.35 -6.56
CA HIS A 127 7.77 7.90 -7.18
C HIS A 127 6.53 7.84 -6.28
N TRP A 128 6.60 7.23 -5.09
CA TRP A 128 5.46 7.19 -4.17
C TRP A 128 4.93 8.58 -3.77
N PRO A 129 5.75 9.63 -3.57
CA PRO A 129 5.23 10.97 -3.36
C PRO A 129 4.31 11.47 -4.48
N ASN A 130 4.61 11.11 -5.74
CA ASN A 130 3.75 11.43 -6.87
C ASN A 130 2.43 10.63 -6.82
N LEU A 131 2.48 9.36 -6.39
CA LEU A 131 1.27 8.54 -6.22
C LEU A 131 0.37 9.07 -5.11
N ILE A 132 0.95 9.42 -3.95
CA ILE A 132 0.20 10.02 -2.83
C ILE A 132 -0.43 11.35 -3.26
N ARG A 133 0.31 12.21 -3.97
CA ARG A 133 -0.25 13.45 -4.52
C ARG A 133 -1.43 13.17 -5.46
N ALA A 134 -1.29 12.21 -6.36
CA ALA A 134 -2.35 11.83 -7.30
C ALA A 134 -3.59 11.25 -6.59
N ALA A 135 -3.39 10.47 -5.53
CA ALA A 135 -4.44 9.94 -4.67
C ALA A 135 -5.15 11.04 -3.87
N ARG A 136 -4.41 11.99 -3.29
CA ARG A 136 -5.01 13.18 -2.64
C ARG A 136 -5.86 14.00 -3.61
N GLY A 137 -5.47 14.06 -4.89
CA GLY A 137 -6.30 14.66 -5.94
C GLY A 137 -7.66 13.98 -6.14
N GLN A 138 -7.80 12.69 -5.80
CA GLN A 138 -9.09 11.99 -5.83
C GLN A 138 -10.04 12.45 -4.72
N LEU A 139 -9.53 13.00 -3.61
CA LEU A 139 -10.36 13.52 -2.52
C LEU A 139 -11.30 14.62 -3.00
N ALA A 140 -10.79 15.58 -3.78
CA ALA A 140 -11.60 16.66 -4.33
C ALA A 140 -12.61 16.15 -5.36
N LEU A 141 -12.19 15.20 -6.22
CA LEU A 141 -13.06 14.63 -7.27
C LEU A 141 -14.24 13.83 -6.69
N LEU A 142 -14.01 13.12 -5.59
CA LEU A 142 -15.01 12.26 -4.96
C LEU A 142 -15.73 12.94 -3.79
N GLY A 143 -15.34 14.16 -3.39
CA GLY A 143 -15.90 14.82 -2.21
C GLY A 143 -15.57 14.07 -0.90
N ARG A 144 -14.32 13.64 -0.73
CA ARG A 144 -13.81 12.94 0.45
C ARG A 144 -12.84 13.83 1.22
N LYS A 145 -12.73 13.60 2.52
CA LYS A 145 -11.89 14.42 3.42
C LYS A 145 -10.54 13.80 3.75
N ARG A 146 -10.43 12.48 3.61
CA ARG A 146 -9.25 11.70 4.03
C ARG A 146 -8.90 10.63 3.01
N VAL A 147 -7.61 10.50 2.72
CA VAL A 147 -7.02 9.31 2.10
C VAL A 147 -6.06 8.68 3.10
N TYR A 148 -5.97 7.37 3.16
CA TYR A 148 -5.06 6.69 4.09
C TYR A 148 -4.52 5.39 3.51
N LEU A 149 -3.38 4.95 4.03
CA LEU A 149 -2.71 3.69 3.70
C LEU A 149 -2.34 3.01 5.01
N TRP A 150 -2.71 1.74 5.15
CA TRP A 150 -2.12 0.89 6.17
C TRP A 150 -0.84 0.29 5.64
N THR A 151 0.27 0.37 6.38
CA THR A 151 1.54 -0.25 5.99
C THR A 151 2.39 -0.63 7.20
N THR A 152 3.44 -1.41 7.00
CA THR A 152 4.36 -1.80 8.08
C THR A 152 5.17 -0.62 8.61
N ARG A 153 5.46 -0.64 9.91
CA ARG A 153 6.24 0.39 10.61
C ARG A 153 7.62 0.58 9.97
N SER A 154 8.26 -0.52 9.59
CA SER A 154 9.56 -0.52 8.91
C SER A 154 9.59 0.26 7.59
N HIS A 155 8.45 0.36 6.89
CA HIS A 155 8.37 1.02 5.58
C HIS A 155 7.64 2.37 5.63
N ALA A 156 6.98 2.72 6.73
CA ALA A 156 6.30 4.00 6.90
C ALA A 156 7.22 5.22 6.63
N ALA A 157 8.50 5.11 6.99
CA ALA A 157 9.49 6.17 6.78
C ALA A 157 9.71 6.51 5.30
N MET A 158 9.49 5.57 4.38
CA MET A 158 9.60 5.81 2.93
C MET A 158 8.58 6.83 2.41
N LEU A 159 7.48 7.05 3.16
CA LEU A 159 6.43 8.02 2.84
C LEU A 159 6.52 9.30 3.67
N SER A 160 7.52 9.45 4.55
CA SER A 160 7.68 10.63 5.42
C SER A 160 7.74 11.95 4.64
N GLY A 161 8.35 11.95 3.44
CA GLY A 161 8.40 13.11 2.54
C GLY A 161 7.05 13.54 1.97
N THR A 162 5.97 12.82 2.27
CA THR A 162 4.58 13.20 1.92
C THR A 162 3.82 13.80 3.10
N SER A 163 4.49 13.96 4.25
CA SER A 163 3.93 14.52 5.49
C SER A 163 2.60 13.88 5.94
N PRO A 164 2.52 12.54 6.08
CA PRO A 164 1.32 11.89 6.61
C PRO A 164 1.12 12.21 8.09
N ALA A 165 -0.14 12.24 8.53
CA ALA A 165 -0.47 11.97 9.92
C ALA A 165 -0.32 10.47 10.17
N VAL A 166 0.52 10.09 11.14
CA VAL A 166 0.89 8.70 11.43
C VAL A 166 0.27 8.25 12.74
N ARG A 167 -0.39 7.08 12.73
CA ARG A 167 -0.95 6.45 13.93
C ARG A 167 -0.52 4.99 14.00
N GLU A 168 -0.07 4.56 15.17
CA GLU A 168 0.22 3.15 15.45
C GLU A 168 -1.08 2.35 15.53
N MET A 169 -1.09 1.16 14.94
CA MET A 169 -2.23 0.25 15.04
C MET A 169 -1.92 -0.90 15.99
N GLU A 170 -2.94 -1.43 16.66
CA GLU A 170 -2.82 -2.65 17.48
C GLU A 170 -2.85 -3.93 16.62
N LEU A 171 -2.21 -3.88 15.44
CA LEU A 171 -2.09 -4.99 14.50
C LEU A 171 -0.62 -5.31 14.31
N MET A 172 -0.21 -6.47 14.82
CA MET A 172 1.18 -6.92 14.76
C MET A 172 1.42 -7.77 13.52
N VAL A 173 2.66 -7.76 13.03
CA VAL A 173 3.09 -8.66 11.95
C VAL A 173 3.86 -9.82 12.56
N PRO A 174 3.33 -11.05 12.52
CA PRO A 174 4.00 -12.23 13.04
C PRO A 174 4.86 -12.89 11.96
N ALA A 175 5.99 -13.47 12.36
CA ALA A 175 6.66 -14.53 11.63
C ALA A 175 6.31 -15.88 12.26
N ASN A 176 6.06 -16.89 11.43
CA ASN A 176 5.92 -18.27 11.88
C ASN A 176 7.31 -18.81 12.27
N VAL A 177 7.43 -19.36 13.48
CA VAL A 177 8.68 -19.98 13.98
C VAL A 177 8.52 -21.49 14.25
N TRP A 178 7.35 -22.05 13.95
CA TRP A 178 6.99 -23.45 14.16
C TRP A 178 7.43 -24.37 13.00
N THR A 179 7.42 -23.86 11.76
CA THR A 179 7.79 -24.61 10.56
C THR A 179 9.07 -24.08 9.91
N PRO A 180 9.83 -24.91 9.18
CA PRO A 180 11.00 -24.44 8.43
C PRO A 180 10.68 -23.28 7.49
N GLY A 181 11.54 -22.26 7.49
CA GLY A 181 11.43 -21.04 6.70
C GLY A 181 12.48 -20.01 7.14
N PRO A 182 12.45 -18.79 6.60
CA PRO A 182 13.27 -17.70 7.11
C PRO A 182 12.97 -17.48 8.59
N SER A 183 14.01 -17.26 9.37
CA SER A 183 13.90 -16.94 10.79
C SER A 183 13.18 -15.61 10.99
N ALA A 184 12.58 -15.44 12.17
CA ALA A 184 11.97 -14.17 12.55
C ALA A 184 12.98 -13.02 12.53
N ASP A 185 14.24 -13.27 12.86
CA ASP A 185 15.30 -12.27 12.84
C ASP A 185 15.65 -11.86 11.39
N GLU A 186 15.67 -12.81 10.45
CA GLU A 186 15.82 -12.51 9.02
C GLU A 186 14.64 -11.70 8.46
N LEU A 187 13.44 -11.87 9.01
CA LEU A 187 12.22 -11.19 8.57
C LEU A 187 11.95 -9.86 9.29
N GLN A 188 12.73 -9.52 10.32
CA GLN A 188 12.54 -8.34 11.14
C GLN A 188 12.54 -7.06 10.29
N GLY A 189 11.39 -6.37 10.26
CA GLY A 189 11.22 -5.13 9.49
C GLY A 189 11.34 -5.28 7.97
N LYS A 190 11.28 -6.50 7.43
CA LYS A 190 11.47 -6.73 5.99
C LYS A 190 10.19 -6.65 5.18
N TRP A 191 9.05 -6.92 5.79
CA TRP A 191 7.80 -7.09 5.05
C TRP A 191 7.23 -5.75 4.59
N TRP A 192 7.07 -5.57 3.28
CA TRP A 192 6.20 -4.55 2.71
C TRP A 192 4.77 -5.09 2.59
N LEU A 193 3.96 -4.76 3.59
CA LEU A 193 2.54 -5.10 3.63
C LEU A 193 1.71 -3.83 3.55
N THR A 194 0.55 -3.96 2.94
CA THR A 194 -0.45 -2.90 2.84
C THR A 194 -1.79 -3.41 3.35
N GLY A 195 -2.76 -2.51 3.50
CA GLY A 195 -4.15 -2.89 3.78
C GLY A 195 -4.64 -3.93 2.76
N GLY A 196 -5.38 -4.93 3.24
CA GLY A 196 -6.06 -5.92 2.40
C GLY A 196 -7.56 -5.93 2.65
N ASP A 197 -8.24 -6.92 2.10
CA ASP A 197 -9.63 -7.25 2.45
C ASP A 197 -9.64 -7.78 3.88
N THR A 198 -9.70 -6.87 4.84
CA THR A 198 -9.86 -7.18 6.24
C THR A 198 -11.32 -6.98 6.64
N ASP A 199 -11.94 -8.05 7.15
CA ASP A 199 -13.26 -8.02 7.81
C ASP A 199 -13.25 -7.34 9.20
N PHE A 200 -12.13 -6.70 9.59
CA PHE A 200 -11.90 -6.16 10.94
C PHE A 200 -12.24 -4.66 11.05
N ARG A 201 -13.37 -4.21 10.51
CA ARG A 201 -13.83 -2.83 10.70
C ARG A 201 -15.31 -2.76 11.02
#